data_AF-A0A535IDY3-F1
#
_entry.id   AF-A0A535IDY3-F1
#
_cell.length_a   1.000
_cell.length_b   1.000
_cell.length_c   1.000
_cell.angle_alpha   90.00
_cell.angle_beta   90.00
_cell.angle_gamma   90.00
#
_symmetry.space_group_name_H-M   'P 1'
#
loop_
_entity.id
_entity.type
_entity.pdbx_description
1 polymer ?
#
loop_
_entity_poly.entity_id
_entity_poly.type
_entity_poly.pdbx_seq_one_letter_code
_entity_poly.pdbx_strand_id
1 'polypeptide(L)'
;MQAGGIGVLGAAIYVEDQYMPEMALRVGLDQVARLYAELEQSTHFAVCRTHDEIVSARQAGKVALLITMEGVEPLGSDLDLLRVFYELGLRSVGLTHARRNMAGDGGVFAASGSSRQGLSPFGREVVAECERLGIVLDLAHLNPAGCDDVLALTKRPVIISHTNPRRYYD
;
A
#
# COMPACT_ATOMS: atom_id res chain seq x y z
N MET A 1 -10.21 -0.64 -19.27
CA MET A 1 -10.51 0.43 -18.28
C MET A 1 -11.64 1.34 -18.74
N GLN A 2 -11.56 1.95 -19.92
CA GLN A 2 -12.60 2.85 -20.44
C GLN A 2 -13.99 2.19 -20.59
N ALA A 3 -14.07 1.01 -21.22
CA ALA A 3 -15.35 0.30 -21.37
C ALA A 3 -16.01 -0.08 -20.03
N GLY A 4 -15.21 -0.21 -18.96
CA GLY A 4 -15.69 -0.48 -17.60
C GLY A 4 -15.94 0.78 -16.76
N GLY A 5 -15.77 1.99 -17.32
CA GLY A 5 -15.97 3.25 -16.60
C GLY A 5 -14.97 3.49 -15.44
N ILE A 6 -13.81 2.83 -15.45
CA ILE A 6 -12.81 2.97 -14.38
C ILE A 6 -12.16 4.35 -14.46
N GLY A 7 -12.34 5.17 -13.42
CA GLY A 7 -11.79 6.53 -13.35
C GLY A 7 -10.60 6.72 -12.40
N VAL A 8 -10.39 5.79 -11.47
CA VAL A 8 -9.27 5.80 -10.52
C VAL A 8 -8.79 4.36 -10.32
N LEU A 9 -7.48 4.17 -10.23
CA LEU A 9 -6.85 2.87 -10.01
C LEU A 9 -5.71 2.99 -8.98
N GLY A 10 -5.65 2.06 -8.04
CA GLY A 10 -4.46 1.86 -7.21
C GLY A 10 -3.41 1.08 -8.01
N ALA A 11 -2.25 1.68 -8.25
CA ALA A 11 -1.08 1.03 -8.82
C ALA A 11 -0.22 0.51 -7.66
N ALA A 12 -0.37 -0.78 -7.33
CA ALA A 12 0.30 -1.39 -6.18
C ALA A 12 1.76 -1.71 -6.48
N ILE A 13 2.63 -1.23 -5.60
CA ILE A 13 3.98 -1.75 -5.40
C ILE A 13 3.83 -3.03 -4.59
N TYR A 14 4.12 -4.16 -5.20
CA TYR A 14 4.08 -5.48 -4.55
C TYR A 14 5.35 -6.24 -4.91
N VAL A 15 5.98 -6.86 -3.92
CA VAL A 15 7.23 -7.60 -4.14
C VAL A 15 6.99 -9.09 -3.87
N GLU A 16 7.30 -9.91 -4.88
CA GLU A 16 7.21 -11.37 -4.81
C GLU A 16 8.29 -11.97 -3.89
N ASP A 17 8.01 -13.16 -3.33
CA ASP A 17 8.89 -13.83 -2.37
C ASP A 17 10.30 -14.11 -2.91
N GLN A 18 10.44 -14.36 -4.21
CA GLN A 18 11.75 -14.61 -4.84
C GLN A 18 12.72 -13.43 -4.76
N TYR A 19 12.24 -12.22 -4.46
CA TYR A 19 13.05 -11.01 -4.34
C TYR A 19 13.36 -10.63 -2.88
N MET A 20 12.92 -11.44 -1.92
CA MET A 20 13.09 -11.14 -0.49
C MET A 20 14.37 -11.73 0.10
N PRO A 21 14.99 -11.05 1.09
CA PRO A 21 14.80 -9.63 1.43
C PRO A 21 15.64 -8.67 0.56
N GLU A 22 16.75 -9.14 -0.03
CA GLU A 22 17.82 -8.28 -0.54
C GLU A 22 17.41 -7.38 -1.71
N MET A 23 16.41 -7.80 -2.49
CA MET A 23 15.99 -7.10 -3.71
C MET A 23 14.72 -6.27 -3.52
N ALA A 24 14.10 -6.27 -2.34
CA ALA A 24 12.79 -5.66 -2.12
C ALA A 24 12.78 -4.14 -2.43
N LEU A 25 13.76 -3.40 -1.92
CA LEU A 25 13.90 -1.97 -2.22
C LEU A 25 14.07 -1.72 -3.72
N ARG A 26 14.99 -2.47 -4.36
CA ARG A 26 15.28 -2.31 -5.79
C ARG A 26 14.05 -2.60 -6.64
N VAL A 27 13.36 -3.71 -6.37
CA VAL A 27 12.15 -4.10 -7.11
C VAL A 27 11.03 -3.07 -6.90
N GLY A 28 10.84 -2.58 -5.67
CA GLY A 28 9.86 -1.53 -5.38
C GLY A 28 10.14 -0.24 -6.15
N LEU A 29 11.39 0.22 -6.17
CA LEU A 29 11.80 1.40 -6.95
C LEU A 29 11.69 1.17 -8.46
N ASP A 30 12.07 -0.01 -8.96
CA ASP A 30 11.96 -0.37 -10.38
C ASP A 30 10.51 -0.34 -10.86
N GLN A 31 9.54 -0.78 -10.03
CA GLN A 31 8.11 -0.70 -10.35
C GLN A 31 7.63 0.74 -10.50
N VAL A 32 8.03 1.63 -9.57
CA VAL A 32 7.70 3.05 -9.66
C VAL A 32 8.34 3.69 -10.89
N ALA A 33 9.62 3.40 -11.16
CA ALA A 33 10.33 3.90 -12.33
C ALA A 33 9.65 3.47 -13.64
N ARG A 34 9.27 2.18 -13.75
CA ARG A 34 8.56 1.64 -14.91
C ARG A 34 7.19 2.27 -15.09
N LEU A 35 6.45 2.49 -14.00
CA LEU A 35 5.16 3.19 -14.06
C LEU A 35 5.34 4.58 -14.69
N TYR A 36 6.30 5.37 -14.24
CA TYR A 36 6.53 6.69 -14.83
C TYR A 36 7.02 6.61 -16.29
N ALA A 37 7.88 5.66 -16.63
CA ALA A 37 8.31 5.46 -18.02
C ALA A 37 7.13 5.10 -18.95
N GLU A 38 6.18 4.29 -18.49
CA GLU A 38 4.96 3.98 -19.25
C GLU A 38 4.06 5.22 -19.44
N LEU A 39 4.00 6.11 -18.44
CA LEU A 39 3.24 7.36 -18.54
C LEU A 39 3.83 8.34 -19.53
N GLU A 40 5.14 8.35 -19.74
CA GLU A 40 5.77 9.16 -20.79
C GLU A 40 5.28 8.76 -22.19
N GLN A 41 4.84 7.51 -22.35
CA GLN A 41 4.36 6.95 -23.62
C GLN A 41 2.83 6.91 -23.71
N SER A 42 2.10 7.42 -22.69
CA SER A 42 0.64 7.34 -22.64
C SER A 42 -0.03 8.64 -22.20
N THR A 43 -1.05 9.06 -22.95
CA THR A 43 -1.86 10.24 -22.61
C THR A 43 -3.11 9.89 -21.81
N HIS A 44 -3.39 8.60 -21.59
CA HIS A 44 -4.62 8.10 -20.98
C HIS A 44 -4.60 8.05 -19.44
N PHE A 45 -3.43 8.20 -18.84
CA PHE A 45 -3.22 8.01 -17.41
C PHE A 45 -2.57 9.26 -16.79
N ALA A 46 -2.78 9.44 -15.49
CA ALA A 46 -2.08 10.45 -14.71
C ALA A 46 -1.84 9.92 -13.29
N VAL A 47 -0.58 9.87 -12.85
CA VAL A 47 -0.29 9.66 -11.43
C VAL A 47 -0.72 10.90 -10.66
N CYS A 48 -1.54 10.67 -9.64
CA CYS A 48 -2.15 11.69 -8.81
C CYS A 48 -1.67 11.53 -7.35
N ARG A 49 -1.35 12.65 -6.72
CA ARG A 49 -0.86 12.77 -5.34
C ARG A 49 -1.88 13.42 -4.42
N THR A 50 -2.92 14.02 -4.97
CA THR A 50 -3.95 14.77 -4.24
C THR A 50 -5.33 14.48 -4.82
N HIS A 51 -6.37 14.78 -4.03
CA HIS A 51 -7.76 14.70 -4.50
C HIS A 51 -8.00 15.57 -5.73
N ASP A 52 -7.47 16.79 -5.76
CA ASP A 52 -7.71 17.73 -6.85
C ASP A 52 -7.03 17.29 -8.16
N GLU A 53 -5.87 16.65 -8.06
CA GLU A 53 -5.23 15.98 -9.21
C GLU A 53 -6.10 14.84 -9.75
N ILE A 54 -6.71 14.02 -8.86
CA ILE A 54 -7.63 12.96 -9.27
C ILE A 54 -8.84 13.54 -10.01
N VAL A 55 -9.46 14.59 -9.47
CA VAL A 55 -10.62 15.26 -10.10
C VAL A 55 -10.22 15.83 -11.46
N SER A 56 -9.08 16.51 -11.54
CA SER A 56 -8.58 17.12 -12.78
C SER A 56 -8.26 16.08 -13.85
N ALA A 57 -7.61 14.98 -13.47
CA ALA A 57 -7.31 13.86 -14.38
C ALA A 57 -8.60 13.26 -14.96
N ARG A 58 -9.61 13.04 -14.11
CA ARG A 58 -10.90 12.49 -14.55
C ARG A 58 -11.66 13.45 -15.47
N GLN A 59 -11.65 14.74 -15.19
CA GLN A 59 -12.25 15.77 -16.06
C GLN A 59 -11.55 15.83 -17.43
N ALA A 60 -10.25 15.58 -17.46
CA ALA A 60 -9.46 15.46 -18.69
C ALA A 60 -9.64 14.12 -19.43
N GLY A 61 -10.56 13.25 -18.98
CA GLY A 61 -10.81 11.95 -19.60
C GLY A 61 -9.73 10.91 -19.35
N LYS A 62 -8.85 11.13 -18.36
CA LYS A 62 -7.78 10.21 -17.97
C LYS A 62 -8.22 9.31 -16.81
N VAL A 63 -7.55 8.15 -16.70
CA VAL A 63 -7.61 7.32 -15.50
C VAL A 63 -6.58 7.84 -14.50
N ALA A 64 -7.03 8.22 -13.32
CA ALA A 64 -6.14 8.64 -12.23
C ALA A 64 -5.47 7.41 -11.60
N LEU A 65 -4.15 7.45 -11.46
CA LEU A 65 -3.38 6.41 -10.80
C LEU A 65 -2.93 6.90 -9.43
N LEU A 66 -3.20 6.14 -8.38
CA LEU A 66 -2.63 6.35 -7.05
C LEU A 66 -1.58 5.28 -6.81
N ILE A 67 -0.35 5.68 -6.52
CA ILE A 67 0.68 4.70 -6.15
C ILE A 67 0.38 4.22 -4.73
N THR A 68 0.30 2.91 -4.58
CA THR A 68 0.03 2.22 -3.31
C THR A 68 1.14 1.21 -3.04
N MET A 69 1.34 0.81 -1.79
CA MET A 69 2.33 -0.20 -1.41
C MET A 69 1.63 -1.30 -0.64
N GLU A 70 1.78 -2.54 -1.10
CA GLU A 70 1.10 -3.72 -0.57
C GLU A 70 2.15 -4.62 0.10
N GLY A 71 2.41 -4.33 1.37
CA GLY A 71 3.57 -4.84 2.11
C GLY A 71 4.75 -3.87 2.06
N VAL A 72 5.29 -3.55 3.25
CA VAL A 72 6.37 -2.56 3.39
C VAL A 72 7.77 -3.17 3.31
N GLU A 73 7.92 -4.34 2.69
CA GLU A 73 9.22 -4.96 2.49
C GLU A 73 10.25 -4.06 1.79
N PRO A 74 9.88 -3.16 0.84
CA PRO A 74 10.82 -2.20 0.27
C PRO A 74 11.48 -1.25 1.29
N LEU A 75 10.88 -1.06 2.47
CA LEU A 75 11.46 -0.24 3.55
C LEU A 75 12.52 -1.00 4.36
N GLY A 76 12.47 -2.33 4.37
CA GLY A 76 13.30 -3.15 5.26
C GLY A 76 13.15 -2.69 6.71
N SER A 77 14.25 -2.20 7.29
CA SER A 77 14.28 -1.64 8.66
C SER A 77 14.54 -0.13 8.71
N ASP A 78 14.49 0.53 7.55
CA ASP A 78 14.81 1.95 7.40
C ASP A 78 13.52 2.75 7.15
N LEU A 79 13.11 3.51 8.16
CA LEU A 79 11.91 4.33 8.10
C LEU A 79 12.03 5.49 7.09
N ASP A 80 13.24 5.98 6.83
CA ASP A 80 13.46 7.13 5.95
C ASP A 80 13.08 6.80 4.50
N LEU A 81 13.11 5.52 4.11
CA LEU A 81 12.66 5.07 2.80
C LEU A 81 11.16 5.33 2.57
N LEU A 82 10.34 5.41 3.62
CA LEU A 82 8.93 5.77 3.47
C LEU A 82 8.79 7.19 2.92
N ARG A 83 9.65 8.11 3.36
CA ARG A 83 9.69 9.47 2.82
C ARG A 83 10.10 9.47 1.35
N VAL A 84 11.06 8.63 0.96
CA VAL A 84 11.48 8.48 -0.45
C VAL A 84 10.29 8.05 -1.31
N PHE A 85 9.59 6.98 -0.93
CA PHE A 85 8.41 6.52 -1.70
C PHE A 85 7.28 7.56 -1.71
N TYR A 86 7.08 8.29 -0.61
CA TYR A 86 6.11 9.39 -0.55
C TYR A 86 6.40 10.48 -1.59
N GLU A 87 7.65 10.93 -1.72
CA GLU A 87 8.05 11.92 -2.72
C GLU A 87 7.88 11.38 -4.15
N LEU A 88 8.16 10.08 -4.34
CA LEU A 88 7.92 9.39 -5.62
C LEU A 88 6.44 9.23 -5.97
N GLY A 89 5.52 9.49 -5.04
CA GLY A 89 4.07 9.56 -5.29
C GLY A 89 3.22 8.56 -4.53
N LEU A 90 3.80 7.77 -3.62
CA LEU A 90 3.05 6.83 -2.77
C LEU A 90 2.00 7.56 -1.91
N ARG A 91 0.76 7.09 -1.89
CA ARG A 91 -0.36 7.70 -1.13
C ARG A 91 -1.18 6.73 -0.29
N SER A 92 -0.97 5.42 -0.42
CA SER A 92 -1.59 4.41 0.45
C SER A 92 -0.60 3.29 0.79
N VAL A 93 -0.62 2.80 2.01
CA VAL A 93 0.27 1.72 2.50
C VAL A 93 -0.55 0.65 3.21
N GLY A 94 -0.48 -0.58 2.71
CA GLY A 94 -0.75 -1.79 3.46
C GLY A 94 0.54 -2.28 4.12
N LEU A 95 0.52 -2.47 5.44
CA LEU A 95 1.73 -2.79 6.21
C LEU A 95 2.33 -4.15 5.84
N THR A 96 1.48 -5.14 5.56
CA THR A 96 1.88 -6.52 5.27
C THR A 96 1.12 -7.03 4.05
N HIS A 97 1.70 -7.99 3.33
CA HIS A 97 0.93 -8.92 2.49
C HIS A 97 0.58 -10.18 3.33
N ALA A 98 0.24 -11.32 2.71
CA ALA A 98 0.02 -12.61 3.38
C ALA A 98 1.32 -13.27 3.91
N ARG A 99 2.17 -12.49 4.59
CA ARG A 99 3.45 -12.90 5.18
C ARG A 99 3.84 -11.99 6.34
N ARG A 100 4.82 -12.42 7.14
CA ARG A 100 5.47 -11.57 8.15
C ARG A 100 6.55 -10.71 7.49
N ASN A 101 6.66 -9.45 7.89
CA ASN A 101 7.75 -8.57 7.53
C ASN A 101 8.23 -7.75 8.75
N MET A 102 9.06 -6.72 8.51
CA MET A 102 9.60 -5.88 9.59
C MET A 102 8.54 -5.09 10.35
N ALA A 103 7.38 -4.79 9.74
CA ALA A 103 6.30 -4.02 10.36
C ALA A 103 5.33 -4.89 11.19
N GLY A 104 5.12 -6.16 10.83
CA GLY A 104 4.22 -7.03 11.57
C GLY A 104 3.91 -8.35 10.88
N ASP A 105 2.86 -9.01 11.37
CA ASP A 105 2.37 -10.29 10.86
C ASP A 105 1.15 -10.10 9.95
N GLY A 106 1.25 -10.56 8.71
CA GLY A 106 0.11 -10.67 7.80
C GLY A 106 -0.88 -11.76 8.19
N GLY A 107 -2.12 -11.60 7.72
CA GLY A 107 -3.15 -12.63 7.77
C GLY A 107 -2.75 -13.82 6.90
N VAL A 108 -2.85 -15.03 7.47
CA VAL A 108 -2.55 -16.28 6.77
C VAL A 108 -3.75 -17.23 6.82
N PHE A 109 -3.99 -17.90 5.69
CA PHE A 109 -4.99 -18.96 5.55
C PHE A 109 -4.39 -20.31 5.99
N ALA A 110 -4.14 -20.45 7.28
CA ALA A 110 -3.64 -21.68 7.89
C ALA A 110 -4.66 -22.27 8.87
N ALA A 111 -4.64 -23.59 9.06
CA ALA A 111 -5.52 -24.26 10.03
C ALA A 111 -5.33 -23.76 11.48
N SER A 112 -4.14 -23.28 11.81
CA SER A 112 -3.83 -22.63 13.09
C SER A 112 -4.44 -21.24 13.24
N GLY A 113 -5.00 -20.67 12.18
CA GLY A 113 -5.34 -19.26 12.08
C GLY A 113 -4.11 -18.37 11.93
N SER A 114 -4.35 -17.06 11.88
CA SER A 114 -3.31 -16.04 11.82
C SER A 114 -2.55 -15.88 13.16
N SER A 115 -1.35 -15.32 13.10
CA SER A 115 -0.56 -14.96 14.28
C SER A 115 -1.39 -14.10 15.25
N ARG A 116 -1.14 -14.26 16.55
CA ARG A 116 -1.71 -13.39 17.60
C ARG A 116 -0.84 -12.16 17.90
N GLN A 117 0.32 -12.05 17.27
CA GLN A 117 1.18 -10.87 17.34
C GLN A 117 0.69 -9.83 16.32
N GLY A 118 0.60 -8.56 16.70
CA GLY A 118 0.20 -7.47 15.80
C GLY A 118 1.40 -6.75 15.20
N LEU A 119 1.46 -5.43 15.40
CA LEU A 119 2.56 -4.62 14.89
C LEU A 119 3.83 -4.77 15.73
N SER A 120 4.97 -4.82 15.04
CA SER A 120 6.29 -4.67 15.65
C SER A 120 6.52 -3.21 16.10
N PRO A 121 7.58 -2.91 16.89
CA PRO A 121 7.97 -1.53 17.17
C PRO A 121 8.17 -0.70 15.89
N PHE A 122 8.86 -1.26 14.89
CA PHE A 122 9.04 -0.62 13.58
C PHE A 122 7.70 -0.37 12.86
N GLY A 123 6.77 -1.33 12.90
CA GLY A 123 5.44 -1.15 12.29
C GLY A 123 4.66 0.00 12.93
N ARG A 124 4.80 0.21 14.24
CA ARG A 124 4.19 1.35 14.95
C ARG A 124 4.81 2.68 14.50
N GLU A 125 6.12 2.71 14.26
CA GLU A 125 6.80 3.87 13.69
C GLU A 125 6.33 4.17 12.26
N VAL A 126 6.16 3.14 11.42
CA VAL A 126 5.59 3.28 10.07
C VAL A 126 4.17 3.85 10.12
N VAL A 127 3.31 3.36 11.02
CA VAL A 127 1.95 3.89 11.21
C VAL A 127 1.98 5.38 11.60
N ALA A 128 2.83 5.74 12.57
CA ALA A 128 2.97 7.12 13.02
C ALA A 128 3.46 8.05 11.89
N GLU A 129 4.39 7.57 11.06
CA GLU A 129 4.92 8.34 9.94
C GLU A 129 3.90 8.47 8.80
N CYS A 130 3.10 7.44 8.51
CA CYS A 130 1.96 7.54 7.60
C CYS A 130 0.94 8.59 8.07
N GLU A 131 0.58 8.59 9.37
CA GLU A 131 -0.24 9.61 10.00
C GLU A 131 0.40 11.00 9.94
N ARG A 132 1.73 11.12 10.00
CA ARG A 132 2.41 12.42 9.84
C ARG A 132 2.35 12.92 8.40
N LEU A 133 2.62 12.05 7.43
CA LEU A 133 2.73 12.38 6.01
C LEU A 133 1.38 12.52 5.29
N GLY A 134 0.30 11.94 5.82
CA GLY A 134 -0.97 11.89 5.10
C GLY A 134 -1.08 10.72 4.14
N ILE A 135 -0.32 9.66 4.37
CA ILE A 135 -0.46 8.40 3.65
C ILE A 135 -1.64 7.64 4.25
N VAL A 136 -2.55 7.18 3.40
CA VAL A 136 -3.71 6.38 3.82
C VAL A 136 -3.22 5.00 4.26
N LEU A 137 -3.63 4.56 5.45
CA LEU A 137 -3.35 3.21 5.92
C LEU A 137 -4.42 2.25 5.41
N ASP A 138 -3.96 1.16 4.82
CA ASP A 138 -4.79 0.07 4.30
C ASP A 138 -4.61 -1.18 5.17
N LEU A 139 -5.73 -1.74 5.65
CA LEU A 139 -5.73 -2.90 6.53
C LEU A 139 -5.89 -4.22 5.76
N ALA A 140 -5.98 -4.18 4.42
CA ALA A 140 -5.91 -5.39 3.61
C ALA A 140 -4.66 -6.21 3.98
N HIS A 141 -4.79 -7.54 3.97
CA HIS A 141 -3.76 -8.51 4.35
C HIS A 141 -3.22 -8.46 5.78
N LEU A 142 -3.51 -7.44 6.60
CA LEU A 142 -3.06 -7.40 7.98
C LEU A 142 -3.82 -8.42 8.84
N ASN A 143 -3.14 -9.04 9.79
CA ASN A 143 -3.83 -9.95 10.71
C ASN A 143 -4.74 -9.18 11.69
N PRO A 144 -5.70 -9.86 12.36
CA PRO A 144 -6.63 -9.18 13.26
C PRO A 144 -5.97 -8.37 14.38
N ALA A 145 -4.91 -8.89 15.00
CA ALA A 145 -4.18 -8.19 16.06
C ALA A 145 -3.52 -6.90 15.54
N GLY A 146 -2.94 -6.93 14.34
CA GLY A 146 -2.39 -5.76 13.68
C GLY A 146 -3.47 -4.73 13.31
N CYS A 147 -4.64 -5.17 12.85
CA CYS A 147 -5.77 -4.27 12.60
C CYS A 147 -6.17 -3.51 13.88
N ASP A 148 -6.30 -4.21 15.00
CA ASP A 148 -6.60 -3.59 16.30
C ASP A 148 -5.52 -2.59 16.72
N ASP A 149 -4.24 -2.94 16.52
CA ASP A 149 -3.11 -2.05 16.79
C ASP A 149 -3.17 -0.77 15.93
N VAL A 150 -3.43 -0.88 14.62
CA VAL A 150 -3.53 0.30 13.74
C VAL A 150 -4.70 1.19 14.18
N LEU A 151 -5.88 0.60 14.42
CA LEU A 151 -7.07 1.34 14.85
C LEU A 151 -6.88 2.04 16.21
N ALA A 152 -6.04 1.50 17.09
CA ALA A 152 -5.70 2.14 18.35
C ALA A 152 -4.69 3.29 18.22
N LEU A 153 -3.90 3.31 17.14
CA LEU A 153 -2.82 4.29 16.92
C LEU A 153 -3.22 5.44 15.99
N THR A 154 -4.16 5.22 15.07
CA THR A 154 -4.52 6.21 14.04
C THR A 154 -5.68 7.10 14.47
N LYS A 155 -5.68 8.34 13.95
CA LYS A 155 -6.79 9.27 14.10
C LYS A 155 -7.48 9.55 12.77
N ARG A 156 -6.80 9.33 11.64
CA ARG A 156 -7.40 9.49 10.31
C ARG A 156 -8.12 8.22 9.88
N PRO A 157 -9.09 8.34 8.96
CA PRO A 157 -9.74 7.17 8.38
C PRO A 157 -8.72 6.22 7.76
N VAL A 158 -8.90 4.94 8.02
CA VAL A 158 -8.21 3.84 7.35
C VAL A 158 -9.11 3.23 6.28
N ILE A 159 -8.53 2.45 5.38
CA ILE A 159 -9.28 1.70 4.37
C ILE A 159 -9.03 0.21 4.50
N ILE A 160 -9.88 -0.57 3.83
CA ILE A 160 -9.61 -1.96 3.47
C ILE A 160 -9.80 -2.00 1.96
N SER A 161 -8.72 -1.94 1.19
CA SER A 161 -8.83 -1.75 -0.26
C SER A 161 -9.35 -3.00 -0.98
N HIS A 162 -9.00 -4.20 -0.49
CA HIS A 162 -9.42 -5.47 -1.08
C HIS A 162 -9.52 -6.60 -0.04
N THR A 163 -10.65 -6.71 0.65
CA THR A 163 -10.97 -7.88 1.48
C THR A 163 -12.48 -8.04 1.55
N ASN A 164 -12.97 -9.27 1.51
CA ASN A 164 -14.40 -9.58 1.62
C ASN A 164 -14.84 -9.74 3.08
N PRO A 165 -16.12 -9.55 3.41
CA PRO A 165 -16.61 -9.77 4.76
C PRO A 165 -16.56 -11.26 5.11
N ARG A 166 -15.84 -11.60 6.19
CA ARG A 166 -15.66 -12.98 6.68
C ARG A 166 -16.98 -13.74 6.88
N ARG A 167 -18.06 -13.05 7.27
CA ARG A 167 -19.38 -13.67 7.47
C ARG A 167 -19.88 -14.47 6.24
N TYR A 168 -19.45 -14.12 5.04
CA TYR A 168 -19.93 -14.71 3.79
C TYR A 168 -18.91 -15.63 3.10
N TYR A 169 -17.63 -15.54 3.50
CA TYR A 169 -16.52 -16.27 2.90
C TYR A 169 -15.50 -16.56 4.02
N ASP A 170 -15.30 -17.84 4.36
CA ASP A 170 -14.22 -18.31 5.23
C ASP A 170 -13.09 -18.92 4.37
#